data_AF-A0A6M4DZD2-F1
#
_entry.id   AF-A0A6M4DZD2-F1
#
_cell.length_a   1.000
_cell.length_b   1.000
_cell.length_c   1.000
_cell.angle_alpha   90.00
_cell.angle_beta   90.00
_cell.angle_gamma   90.00
#
_symmetry.space_group_name_H-M   'P 1'
#
loop_
_entity.id
_entity.type
_entity.pdbx_description
1 polymer ?
#
loop_
_entity_poly.entity_id
_entity_poly.type
_entity_poly.pdbx_seq_one_letter_code
_entity_poly.pdbx_strand_id
1 'polypeptide(L)'
;PLLDECTFEEVEYGQSDARVIRVLFPDRNTAYLKYASGSSAQEILQEHQRTRWLRTRALVPEVISYVSTSTVTILLTKALIGHNAADAADADPVIVVAEMARALRDLHSISPDDCPFDER
;
A
#
# COMPACT_ATOMS: atom_id res chain seq x y z
N PRO A 1 -22.27 8.13 -1.06
CA PRO A 1 -21.04 7.88 -1.82
C PRO A 1 -20.03 7.04 -1.01
N LEU A 2 -19.01 6.45 -1.65
CA LEU A 2 -18.10 5.45 -1.04
C LEU A 2 -17.44 5.90 0.27
N LEU A 3 -17.13 7.19 0.42
CA LEU A 3 -16.39 7.75 1.55
C LEU A 3 -17.27 8.60 2.48
N ASP A 4 -18.58 8.45 2.41
CA ASP A 4 -19.50 9.19 3.27
C ASP A 4 -19.34 8.76 4.72
N GLU A 5 -19.51 9.71 5.63
CA GLU A 5 -19.43 9.50 7.10
C GLU A 5 -18.07 8.97 7.59
N CYS A 6 -17.06 8.92 6.72
CA CYS A 6 -15.71 8.51 7.08
C CYS A 6 -14.96 9.63 7.82
N THR A 7 -14.03 9.23 8.69
CA THR A 7 -13.06 10.14 9.29
C THR A 7 -11.71 10.02 8.58
N PHE A 8 -10.98 11.13 8.48
CA PHE A 8 -9.72 11.23 7.73
C PHE A 8 -8.61 11.71 8.66
N GLU A 9 -7.48 11.03 8.63
CA GLU A 9 -6.27 11.36 9.40
C GLU A 9 -5.08 11.36 8.42
N GLU A 10 -4.36 12.47 8.32
CA GLU A 10 -3.15 12.53 7.49
C GLU A 10 -2.01 11.75 8.15
N VAL A 11 -1.30 10.96 7.35
CA VAL A 11 -0.13 10.20 7.79
C VAL A 11 1.12 10.97 7.40
N GLU A 12 1.82 11.52 8.39
CA GLU A 12 2.98 12.40 8.18
C GLU A 12 4.29 11.65 7.84
N TYR A 13 4.28 10.32 7.84
CA TYR A 13 5.44 9.50 7.50
C TYR A 13 5.48 9.19 6.00
N GLY A 14 6.43 9.79 5.28
CA GLY A 14 6.68 9.55 3.86
C GLY A 14 7.77 10.47 3.30
N GLN A 15 8.54 10.00 2.32
CA GLN A 15 9.57 10.80 1.65
C GLN A 15 9.17 11.24 0.23
N SER A 16 7.92 10.99 -0.19
CA SER A 16 7.41 11.42 -1.50
C SER A 16 6.44 12.60 -1.39
N ASP A 17 6.20 13.26 -2.51
CA ASP A 17 5.19 14.32 -2.64
C ASP A 17 3.75 13.79 -2.59
N ALA A 18 3.57 12.46 -2.57
CA ALA A 18 2.27 11.85 -2.39
C ALA A 18 1.74 12.08 -0.97
N ARG A 19 0.44 12.36 -0.88
CA ARG A 19 -0.27 12.49 0.39
C ARG A 19 -0.90 11.15 0.74
N VAL A 20 -0.76 10.73 1.99
CA VAL A 20 -1.33 9.50 2.52
C VAL A 20 -2.33 9.87 3.61
N ILE A 21 -3.56 9.41 3.46
CA ILE A 21 -4.65 9.65 4.40
C ILE A 21 -5.15 8.29 4.88
N ARG A 22 -5.16 8.09 6.20
CA ARG A 22 -5.89 7.00 6.84
C ARG A 22 -7.37 7.35 6.85
N VAL A 23 -8.20 6.44 6.36
CA VAL A 23 -9.65 6.56 6.29
C VAL A 23 -10.26 5.58 7.27
N LEU A 24 -11.06 6.06 8.22
CA LEU A 24 -11.84 5.24 9.13
C LEU A 24 -13.31 5.24 8.70
N PHE A 25 -13.82 4.06 8.35
CA PHE A 25 -15.23 3.86 8.00
C PHE A 25 -16.11 3.75 9.25
N PRO A 26 -17.43 4.05 9.14
CA PRO A 26 -18.36 3.93 10.26
C PRO A 26 -18.42 2.52 10.89
N ASP A 27 -18.18 1.49 10.09
CA ASP A 27 -18.14 0.08 10.50
C ASP A 27 -16.81 -0.34 11.16
N ARG A 28 -15.93 0.63 11.44
CA ARG A 28 -14.58 0.46 12.01
C ARG A 28 -13.56 -0.19 11.07
N ASN A 29 -13.89 -0.40 9.80
CA ASN A 29 -12.87 -0.76 8.81
C ASN A 29 -11.92 0.42 8.57
N THR A 30 -10.65 0.10 8.29
CA THR A 30 -9.64 1.11 7.96
C THR A 30 -9.18 0.92 6.52
N ALA A 31 -8.99 2.03 5.81
CA ALA A 31 -8.33 2.07 4.52
C ALA A 31 -7.25 3.15 4.50
N TYR A 32 -6.44 3.13 3.46
CA TYR A 32 -5.49 4.19 3.15
C TYR A 32 -5.78 4.74 1.76
N LEU A 33 -5.94 6.06 1.69
CA LEU A 33 -6.06 6.82 0.46
C LEU A 33 -4.71 7.48 0.19
N LYS A 34 -4.12 7.17 -0.95
CA LYS A 34 -2.95 7.87 -1.47
C LYS A 34 -3.38 8.73 -2.64
N TYR A 35 -2.95 9.98 -2.66
CA TYR A 35 -3.15 10.83 -3.83
C TYR A 35 -1.94 11.71 -4.10
N ALA A 36 -1.72 11.96 -5.38
CA ALA A 36 -0.67 12.83 -5.86
C ALA A 36 -1.09 13.51 -7.17
N SER A 37 -0.51 14.67 -7.44
CA SER A 37 -0.72 15.44 -8.66
C SER A 37 0.59 15.66 -9.41
N GLY A 38 0.51 16.06 -10.68
CA GLY A 38 1.70 16.37 -11.48
C GLY A 38 2.60 15.15 -11.69
N SER A 39 3.92 15.34 -11.57
CA SER A 39 4.91 14.26 -11.76
C SER A 39 4.71 13.09 -10.79
N SER A 40 4.30 13.37 -9.55
CA SER A 40 4.17 12.38 -8.49
C SER A 40 2.89 11.53 -8.64
N ALA A 41 1.95 11.93 -9.51
CA ALA A 41 0.80 11.09 -9.88
C ALA A 41 1.24 9.77 -10.55
N GLN A 42 2.39 9.78 -11.23
CA GLN A 42 2.94 8.60 -11.88
C GLN A 42 3.38 7.53 -10.86
N GLU A 43 3.87 7.94 -9.68
CA GLU A 43 4.27 7.02 -8.61
C GLU A 43 3.05 6.23 -8.10
N ILE A 44 1.91 6.90 -7.91
CA ILE A 44 0.68 6.23 -7.46
C ILE A 44 0.10 5.31 -8.53
N LEU A 45 0.20 5.68 -9.82
CA LEU A 45 -0.17 4.79 -10.92
C LEU A 45 0.72 3.52 -10.91
N GLN A 46 2.02 3.69 -10.77
CA GLN A 46 3.00 2.61 -10.71
C GLN A 46 2.76 1.68 -9.51
N GLU A 47 2.45 2.25 -8.35
CA GLU A 47 2.06 1.51 -7.15
C GLU A 47 0.78 0.69 -7.37
N HIS A 48 -0.26 1.29 -7.94
CA HIS A 48 -1.49 0.59 -8.27
C HIS A 48 -1.24 -0.59 -9.21
N GLN A 49 -0.45 -0.41 -10.27
CA GLN A 49 -0.10 -1.48 -11.21
C GLN A 49 0.64 -2.64 -10.53
N ARG A 50 1.67 -2.34 -9.73
CA ARG A 50 2.46 -3.36 -8.99
C ARG A 50 1.61 -4.09 -7.96
N THR A 51 0.80 -3.36 -7.19
CA THR A 51 -0.13 -3.94 -6.20
C THR A 51 -1.12 -4.88 -6.86
N ARG A 52 -1.71 -4.48 -7.99
CA ARG A 52 -2.66 -5.31 -8.74
C ARG A 52 -2.00 -6.58 -9.29
N TRP A 53 -0.79 -6.49 -9.82
CA TRP A 53 -0.04 -7.65 -10.33
C TRP A 53 0.35 -8.61 -9.20
N LEU A 54 0.78 -8.09 -8.05
CA LEU A 54 1.14 -8.88 -6.87
C LEU A 54 -0.06 -9.52 -6.17
N ARG A 55 -1.29 -9.03 -6.38
CA ARG A 55 -2.48 -9.47 -5.62
C ARG A 55 -2.76 -10.98 -5.67
N THR A 56 -2.35 -11.66 -6.73
CA THR A 56 -2.50 -13.12 -6.90
C THR A 56 -1.23 -13.91 -6.54
N ARG A 57 -0.18 -13.23 -6.07
CA ARG A 57 1.18 -13.78 -5.88
C ARG A 57 1.73 -13.56 -4.47
N ALA A 58 1.30 -12.51 -3.78
CA ALA A 58 1.73 -12.15 -2.44
C ALA A 58 0.61 -11.51 -1.61
N LEU A 59 0.83 -11.39 -0.30
CA LEU A 59 -0.02 -10.60 0.59
C LEU A 59 0.23 -9.12 0.32
N VAL A 60 -0.74 -8.45 -0.31
CA VAL A 60 -0.73 -7.01 -0.58
C VAL A 60 -2.08 -6.41 -0.23
N PRO A 61 -2.16 -5.09 0.03
CA PRO A 61 -3.43 -4.42 0.24
C PRO A 61 -4.42 -4.66 -0.91
N GLU A 62 -5.69 -4.89 -0.58
CA GLU A 62 -6.74 -4.95 -1.58
C GLU A 62 -7.10 -3.55 -2.07
N VAL A 63 -7.13 -3.34 -3.39
CA VAL A 63 -7.57 -2.09 -4.00
C VAL A 63 -9.10 -1.99 -3.90
N ILE A 64 -9.60 -0.97 -3.19
CA ILE A 64 -11.03 -0.66 -3.09
C ILE A 64 -11.46 0.19 -4.28
N SER A 65 -10.67 1.22 -4.59
CA SER A 65 -10.95 2.15 -5.68
C SER A 65 -9.66 2.75 -6.22
N TYR A 66 -9.66 3.08 -7.50
CA TYR A 66 -8.56 3.72 -8.18
C TYR A 66 -9.11 4.71 -9.21
N VAL A 67 -8.57 5.93 -9.20
CA VAL A 67 -8.92 6.99 -10.15
C VAL A 67 -7.64 7.63 -10.65
N SER A 68 -7.50 7.79 -11.96
CA SER A 68 -6.39 8.53 -12.55
C SER A 68 -6.91 9.41 -13.67
N THR A 69 -6.53 10.68 -13.59
CA THR A 69 -6.81 11.71 -14.58
C THR A 69 -5.48 12.27 -15.11
N SER A 70 -5.55 13.27 -15.99
CA SER A 70 -4.35 13.98 -16.45
C SER A 70 -3.63 14.78 -15.37
N THR A 71 -4.27 15.05 -14.22
CA THR A 71 -3.73 15.94 -13.18
C THR A 71 -3.57 15.29 -11.82
N VAL A 72 -4.35 14.26 -11.51
CA VAL A 72 -4.35 13.60 -10.20
C VAL A 72 -4.49 12.10 -10.35
N THR A 73 -3.77 11.36 -9.51
CA THR A 73 -4.00 9.93 -9.31
C THR A 73 -4.33 9.69 -7.85
N ILE A 74 -5.38 8.90 -7.60
CA ILE A 74 -5.89 8.53 -6.29
C ILE A 74 -6.00 7.00 -6.23
N LEU A 75 -5.46 6.42 -5.16
CA LEU A 75 -5.51 5.00 -4.88
C LEU A 75 -6.05 4.78 -3.47
N LEU A 76 -7.14 4.02 -3.34
CA LEU A 76 -7.73 3.64 -2.07
C LEU A 76 -7.57 2.13 -1.86
N THR A 77 -6.93 1.74 -0.76
CA THR A 77 -6.68 0.33 -0.42
C THR A 77 -7.16 -0.03 0.97
N LYS A 78 -7.63 -1.26 1.19
CA LYS A 78 -7.89 -1.79 2.54
C LYS A 78 -6.61 -1.77 3.36
N ALA A 79 -6.71 -1.42 4.64
CA ALA A 79 -5.59 -1.58 5.57
C ALA A 79 -5.26 -3.07 5.74
N LEU A 80 -3.97 -3.40 5.83
CA LEU A 80 -3.53 -4.72 6.28
C LEU A 80 -3.71 -4.80 7.79
N ILE A 81 -4.16 -5.96 8.28
CA ILE A 81 -4.28 -6.22 9.71
C ILE A 81 -2.89 -6.57 10.24
N GLY A 82 -2.42 -5.84 11.25
CA GLY A 82 -1.14 -6.10 11.91
C GLY A 82 -0.45 -4.80 12.32
N HIS A 83 0.84 -4.94 12.67
CA HIS A 83 1.71 -3.82 13.01
C HIS A 83 2.87 -3.77 12.03
N ASN A 84 3.38 -2.56 11.78
CA ASN A 84 4.63 -2.40 11.05
C ASN A 84 5.76 -3.05 11.86
N ALA A 85 6.64 -3.80 11.19
CA ALA A 85 7.82 -4.40 11.83
C ALA A 85 8.73 -3.35 12.51
N ALA A 86 8.78 -2.12 11.96
CA ALA A 86 9.52 -1.01 12.57
C ALA A 86 8.91 -0.52 13.89
N ASP A 87 7.59 -0.69 14.05
CA ASP A 87 6.85 -0.26 15.24
C ASP A 87 6.66 -1.40 16.25
N ALA A 88 7.16 -2.61 15.94
CA ALA A 88 7.02 -3.80 16.76
C ALA A 88 8.03 -3.83 17.94
N ALA A 89 8.10 -2.74 18.71
CA ALA A 89 9.08 -2.55 19.78
C ALA A 89 8.99 -3.61 20.90
N ASP A 90 7.79 -4.13 21.15
CA ASP A 90 7.54 -5.15 22.18
C ASP A 90 7.73 -6.60 21.69
N ALA A 91 7.95 -6.79 20.38
CA ALA A 91 8.15 -8.11 19.80
C ALA A 91 9.60 -8.57 19.95
N ASP A 92 9.81 -9.89 20.06
CA ASP A 92 11.16 -10.46 20.01
C ASP A 92 11.80 -10.16 18.64
N PRO A 93 12.93 -9.42 18.60
CA PRO A 93 13.59 -9.07 17.34
C PRO A 93 13.97 -10.29 16.50
N VAL A 94 14.28 -11.43 17.13
CA VAL A 94 14.58 -12.68 16.42
C VAL A 94 13.37 -13.15 15.64
N ILE A 95 12.18 -13.06 16.23
CA ILE A 95 10.92 -13.42 15.55
C ILE A 95 10.65 -12.43 14.42
N VAL A 96 10.75 -11.13 14.67
CA VAL A 96 10.49 -10.10 13.63
C VAL A 96 11.42 -10.30 12.42
N VAL A 97 12.72 -10.47 12.65
CA VAL A 97 13.70 -10.69 11.58
C VAL A 97 13.43 -12.00 10.84
N ALA A 98 13.10 -13.08 11.55
CA ALA A 98 12.76 -14.36 10.93
C ALA A 98 11.54 -14.24 10.01
N GLU A 99 10.50 -13.51 10.42
CA GLU A 99 9.29 -13.31 9.62
C GLU A 99 9.51 -12.38 8.43
N MET A 100 10.34 -11.33 8.58
CA MET A 100 10.77 -10.52 7.44
C MET A 100 11.59 -11.34 6.44
N ALA A 101 12.51 -12.19 6.91
CA ALA A 101 13.32 -13.06 6.05
C ALA A 101 12.46 -14.10 5.32
N ARG A 102 11.41 -14.63 5.95
CA ARG A 102 10.42 -15.50 5.30
C ARG A 102 9.66 -14.74 4.22
N ALA A 103 9.09 -13.57 4.55
CA ALA A 103 8.33 -12.78 3.59
C ALA A 103 9.16 -12.37 2.35
N LEU A 104 10.42 -11.99 2.55
CA LEU A 104 11.33 -11.66 1.44
C LEU A 104 11.67 -12.88 0.59
N ARG A 105 11.86 -14.05 1.21
CA ARG A 105 12.10 -15.31 0.49
C ARG A 105 10.90 -15.71 -0.34
N ASP A 106 9.69 -15.57 0.21
CA ASP A 106 8.44 -15.85 -0.50
C ASP A 106 8.28 -14.89 -1.70
N LEU A 107 8.53 -13.59 -1.51
CA LEU A 107 8.54 -12.60 -2.59
C LEU A 107 9.54 -12.97 -3.70
N HIS A 108 10.78 -13.33 -3.34
CA HIS A 108 11.82 -13.73 -4.31
C HIS A 108 11.56 -15.09 -4.98
N SER A 109 10.63 -15.88 -4.47
CA SER A 109 10.22 -17.16 -5.08
C SER A 109 9.20 -16.98 -6.21
N ILE A 110 8.61 -15.79 -6.34
CA ILE A 110 7.69 -15.47 -7.43
C ILE A 110 8.48 -15.43 -8.74
N SER A 111 8.07 -16.24 -9.73
CA SER A 111 8.72 -16.22 -11.04
C SER A 111 8.65 -14.82 -11.67
N PRO A 112 9.77 -14.28 -12.15
CA PRO A 112 9.80 -12.99 -12.83
C PRO A 112 9.36 -13.07 -14.30
N ASP A 113 9.12 -14.26 -14.85
CA ASP A 113 8.87 -14.46 -16.29
C ASP A 113 7.66 -13.65 -16.80
N ASP A 114 6.63 -13.51 -15.97
CA ASP A 114 5.41 -12.73 -16.25
C ASP A 114 5.40 -11.37 -15.53
N CYS A 115 6.55 -10.89 -15.03
CA CYS A 115 6.66 -9.58 -14.40
C CYS A 115 6.74 -8.49 -15.48
N PRO A 116 5.73 -7.60 -15.60
CA PRO A 116 5.73 -6.55 -16.62
C PRO A 116 6.57 -5.33 -16.22
N PHE A 117 7.24 -5.37 -15.06
CA PHE A 117 7.99 -4.25 -14.50
C PHE A 117 9.49 -4.51 -14.64
N ASP A 118 10.19 -3.58 -15.28
CA ASP A 118 11.66 -3.53 -15.35
C ASP A 118 12.13 -2.34 -14.50
N GLU A 119 12.94 -2.62 -13.48
CA GLU A 119 13.42 -1.67 -12.45
C GLU A 119 14.96 -1.62 -12.41
N ARG A 120 15.59 -1.78 -13.57
CA ARG A 120 17.04 -1.73 -13.72
C ARG A 120 17.65 -0.36 -13.47
#